data_AF-A0A6V7LEJ5-F1
#
_entry.id   AF-A0A6V7LEJ5-F1
#
_cell.length_a   1.000
_cell.length_b   1.000
_cell.length_c   1.000
_cell.angle_alpha   90.00
_cell.angle_beta   90.00
_cell.angle_gamma   90.00
#
_symmetry.space_group_name_H-M   'P 1'
#
loop_
_entity.id
_entity.type
_entity.pdbx_description
1 polymer ?
#
loop_
_entity_poly.entity_id
_entity_poly.type
_entity_poly.pdbx_seq_one_letter_code
_entity_poly.pdbx_strand_id
1 'polypeptide(L)' 'SEALMDELYFSDWYKAGKQRFRTSVLIMLTQKPLKLTAVDCVIVSNDMLIA' A
#
# COMPACT_ATOMS: atom_id res chain seq x y z
N SER A 1 -2.39 1.56 -2.99
CA SER A 1 -3.86 1.51 -2.88
C SER A 1 -4.20 1.26 -1.42
N GLU A 2 -5.24 1.88 -0.88
CA GLU A 2 -5.67 1.68 0.53
C GLU A 2 -6.04 0.21 0.80
N ALA A 3 -6.64 -0.48 -0.16
CA ALA A 3 -6.95 -1.91 -0.05
C ALA A 3 -5.71 -2.79 0.22
N LEU A 4 -4.56 -2.48 -0.37
CA LEU A 4 -3.31 -3.21 -0.12
C LEU A 4 -2.76 -2.94 1.30
N MET A 5 -3.02 -1.75 1.85
CA MET A 5 -2.60 -1.40 3.21
C MET A 5 -3.44 -2.14 4.24
N ASP A 6 -4.74 -2.28 3.99
CA ASP A 6 -5.64 -3.05 4.84
C ASP A 6 -5.27 -4.54 4.85
N GLU A 7 -5.07 -5.14 3.67
CA GLU A 7 -4.62 -6.54 3.58
C GLU A 7 -3.28 -6.77 4.28
N LEU A 8 -2.34 -5.82 4.12
CA LEU A 8 -1.06 -5.89 4.80
C LEU A 8 -1.22 -5.79 6.33
N TYR A 9 -2.08 -4.88 6.82
CA TYR A 9 -2.37 -4.71 8.24
C TYR A 9 -2.98 -5.97 8.87
N PHE A 10 -3.96 -6.59 8.21
CA PHE A 10 -4.63 -7.81 8.68
C PHE A 10 -3.82 -9.09 8.52
N SER A 11 -2.69 -9.06 7.80
CA SER A 11 -1.85 -10.24 7.63
C SER A 11 -1.06 -10.61 8.90
N ASP A 12 -0.64 -11.87 9.00
CA ASP A 12 0.09 -12.42 10.16
C ASP A 12 1.59 -12.04 10.17
N TRP A 13 1.97 -10.92 9.56
CA TRP A 13 3.37 -10.48 9.43
C TRP A 13 4.09 -10.31 10.78
N TYR A 14 3.35 -9.99 11.85
CA TYR A 14 3.88 -9.89 13.21
C TYR A 14 4.34 -11.25 13.78
N LYS A 15 3.84 -12.38 13.24
CA LYS A 15 4.29 -13.74 13.60
C LYS A 15 5.54 -14.16 12.84
N ALA A 16 5.86 -13.51 11.72
CA ALA A 16 7.07 -13.84 10.97
C ALA A 16 8.31 -13.63 11.86
N GLY A 17 9.15 -14.65 12.03
CA GLY A 17 10.33 -14.63 12.91
C GLY A 17 11.48 -13.72 12.46
N LYS A 18 11.28 -12.91 11.41
CA LYS A 18 12.31 -12.04 10.82
C LYS A 18 12.02 -10.58 11.16
N GLN A 19 12.80 -10.00 12.09
CA GLN A 19 12.67 -8.60 12.50
C GLN A 19 12.72 -7.63 11.32
N ARG A 20 13.64 -7.86 10.37
CA ARG A 20 13.77 -7.03 9.15
C ARG A 20 12.46 -6.97 8.35
N PHE A 21 11.77 -8.10 8.23
CA PHE A 21 10.50 -8.16 7.52
C PHE A 21 9.41 -7.35 8.24
N ARG A 22 9.31 -7.47 9.57
CA ARG A 22 8.37 -6.68 10.38
C ARG A 22 8.62 -5.18 10.24
N THR A 23 9.89 -4.76 10.27
CA THR A 23 10.26 -3.36 10.07
C THR A 23 9.86 -2.86 8.69
N SER A 24 10.06 -3.66 7.64
CA SER A 24 9.61 -3.30 6.28
C SER A 24 8.10 -3.12 6.19
N VAL A 25 7.32 -3.99 6.84
CA VAL A 25 5.85 -3.87 6.88
C VAL A 25 5.41 -2.61 7.62
N LEU A 26 6.02 -2.30 8.77
CA LEU A 26 5.73 -1.07 9.51
C LEU A 26 6.06 0.19 8.69
N ILE A 27 7.16 0.18 7.95
CA ILE A 27 7.52 1.28 7.05
C ILE A 27 6.44 1.43 5.96
N MET A 28 6.01 0.34 5.34
CA MET A 28 4.93 0.38 4.35
C MET A 28 3.63 0.93 4.94
N LEU A 29 3.24 0.51 6.16
CA LEU A 29 2.01 0.94 6.83
C LEU A 29 2.03 2.42 7.28
N THR A 30 3.21 2.99 7.52
CA THR A 30 3.36 4.38 7.98
C THR A 30 3.58 5.37 6.84
N GLN A 31 3.94 4.89 5.65
CA GLN A 31 4.10 5.74 4.47
C GLN A 31 2.72 6.14 3.91
N LYS A 32 2.58 7.41 3.53
CA LYS A 32 1.44 7.86 2.73
C LYS A 32 1.47 7.09 1.39
N PRO A 33 0.37 6.45 0.97
CA PRO A 33 0.35 5.72 -0.29
C PRO A 33 0.78 6.66 -1.42
N LEU A 34 1.72 6.19 -2.25
CA LEU A 34 2.20 6.92 -3.42
C LEU A 34 1.00 7.24 -4.31
N LYS A 35 0.53 8.49 -4.24
CA LYS A 35 -0.37 9.05 -5.26
C LYS A 35 0.54 9.45 -6.40
N LEU A 36 0.57 8.63 -7.46
CA LEU A 36 1.16 9.02 -8.73
C LEU A 36 0.28 10.12 -9.31
N THR A 37 0.57 11.36 -8.92
CA THR A 37 0.00 12.54 -9.57
C THR A 37 0.80 12.74 -10.86
N ALA A 38 0.30 12.21 -11.97
CA ALA A 38 0.76 12.66 -13.28
C ALA A 38 0.40 14.14 -13.38
N VAL A 39 1.42 14.99 -13.43
CA VAL A 39 1.26 16.44 -13.65
C VAL A 39 0.44 16.59 -14.94
N ASP A 40 -0.75 17.19 -14.80
CA ASP A 40 -1.71 17.56 -15.84
C ASP A 40 -2.61 16.50 -16.50
N CYS A 41 -2.57 15.21 -16.12
CA CYS A 41 -3.46 14.21 -16.73
C CYS A 41 -3.92 13.16 -15.71
N VAL A 42 -5.04 13.44 -15.04
CA VAL A 42 -5.97 12.48 -14.40
C VAL A 42 -5.37 11.55 -13.34
N ILE A 43 -6.05 11.43 -12.20
CA ILE A 43 -5.75 10.38 -11.22
C ILE A 43 -6.14 9.05 -11.88
N VAL A 44 -5.16 8.26 -12.32
CA VAL A 44 -5.40 6.91 -12.84
C VAL A 44 -5.84 6.02 -11.68
N SER A 45 -7.16 5.89 -11.50
CA SER A 45 -7.76 4.90 -10.61
C SER A 45 -8.26 3.70 -11.43
N ASN A 46 -8.36 2.54 -10.79
CA ASN A 46 -8.86 1.32 -11.44
C ASN A 46 -10.31 1.48 -11.95
N ASP A 47 -11.08 2.40 -11.34
CA ASP A 47 -12.43 2.76 -11.76
C ASP A 47 -12.47 3.50 -13.12
N MET A 48 -11.33 4.04 -13.58
CA MET A 48 -11.24 4.71 -14.88
C MET A 48 -11.22 3.70 -16.06
N LEU A 49 -10.91 2.43 -15.80
CA LEU A 49 -10.78 1.38 -16.82
C LEU A 49 -12.00 0.45 -16.92
N ILE A 50 -12.97 0.57 -16.02
CA ILE A 50 -14.19 -0.22 -16.02
C ILE A 50 -15.33 0.69 -16.51
N ALA A 51 -15.54 0.73 -17.83
CA ALA A 51 -16.67 1.37 -18.50
C ALA A 51 -17.40 0.36 -19.39
#